data_AF-A0A2W4UMM1-F1
#
_entry.id   AF-A0A2W4UMM1-F1
#
_cell.length_a   1.000
_cell.length_b   1.000
_cell.length_c   1.000
_cell.angle_alpha   90.00
_cell.angle_beta   90.00
_cell.angle_gamma   90.00
#
_symmetry.space_group_name_H-M   'P 1'
#
loop_
_entity.id
_entity.type
_entity.pdbx_description
1 polymer ?
#
loop_
_entity_poly.entity_id
_entity_poly.type
_entity_poly.pdbx_seq_one_letter_code
_entity_poly.pdbx_strand_id
1 'polypeptide(L)' 'VTVLPGSYLARTFAGSNPGTGRVRMALVAESAECLEAAHRIKAFMAGRT' A
#
# COMPACT_ATOMS: atom_id res chain seq x y z
N VAL A 1 -2.62 -4.84 10.40
CA VAL A 1 -1.85 -4.28 9.26
C VAL A 1 -2.51 -3.01 8.74
N THR A 2 -1.81 -1.89 8.77
CA THR A 2 -2.21 -0.59 8.19
C THR A 2 -1.33 -0.24 6.98
N VAL A 3 -1.79 0.66 6.13
CA VAL A 3 -1.04 1.14 4.95
C VAL A 3 -0.96 2.66 4.95
N LEU A 4 0.11 3.20 4.35
CA LEU A 4 0.28 4.63 4.13
C LEU A 4 0.42 4.92 2.62
N PRO A 5 -0.21 5.98 2.09
CA PRO A 5 0.05 6.43 0.73
C PRO A 5 1.54 6.73 0.52
N GLY A 6 2.11 6.21 -0.56
CA GLY A 6 3.52 6.41 -0.89
C GLY A 6 3.87 7.87 -1.10
N SER A 7 2.91 8.67 -1.61
CA SER A 7 3.08 10.11 -1.86
C SER A 7 3.39 10.91 -0.60
N TYR A 8 3.02 10.40 0.59
CA TYR A 8 3.31 11.07 1.87
C TYR A 8 4.75 10.86 2.32
N LEU A 9 5.41 9.81 1.83
CA LEU A 9 6.78 9.44 2.21
C LEU A 9 7.81 9.74 1.12
N ALA A 10 7.36 9.83 -0.13
CA ALA A 10 8.23 10.13 -1.26
C ALA A 10 8.33 11.63 -1.49
N ARG A 11 9.53 12.06 -1.90
CA ARG A 11 9.82 13.45 -2.27
C ARG A 11 9.63 13.63 -3.77
N THR A 12 8.93 14.67 -4.17
CA THR A 12 8.83 15.06 -5.59
C THR A 12 10.22 15.40 -6.15
N PHE A 13 10.55 14.84 -7.30
CA PHE A 13 11.78 15.08 -8.04
C PHE A 13 11.50 15.12 -9.54
N ALA A 14 12.10 16.08 -10.25
CA ALA A 14 11.89 16.30 -11.68
C ALA A 14 10.40 16.34 -12.09
N GLY A 15 9.56 16.99 -11.27
CA GLY A 15 8.13 17.15 -11.54
C GLY A 15 7.26 15.92 -11.23
N SER A 16 7.82 14.83 -10.72
CA SER A 16 7.07 13.61 -10.38
C SER A 16 7.31 13.15 -8.94
N ASN A 17 6.28 12.61 -8.29
CA ASN A 17 6.40 11.98 -6.99
C ASN A 17 6.43 10.45 -7.17
N PRO A 18 7.55 9.76 -6.84
CA PRO A 18 7.65 8.31 -7.00
C PRO A 18 6.72 7.53 -6.05
N GLY A 19 6.09 8.18 -5.07
CA GLY A 19 5.09 7.59 -4.21
C GLY A 19 3.66 7.61 -4.78
N THR A 20 3.41 8.34 -5.87
CA THR A 20 2.08 8.40 -6.50
C THR A 20 1.66 7.02 -7.00
N GLY A 21 0.41 6.63 -6.72
CA GLY A 21 -0.14 5.33 -7.12
C GLY A 21 0.44 4.13 -6.36
N ARG A 22 1.22 4.36 -5.29
CA ARG A 22 1.83 3.30 -4.46
C ARG A 22 1.37 3.42 -3.01
N VAL A 23 1.40 2.30 -2.29
CA VAL A 23 1.19 2.25 -0.84
C VAL A 23 2.38 1.56 -0.18
N ARG A 24 2.74 1.99 1.03
CA ARG A 24 3.72 1.29 1.86
C ARG A 24 3.00 0.52 2.96
N MET A 25 3.46 -0.71 3.17
CA MET A 25 2.98 -1.60 4.21
C MET A 25 4.19 -2.19 4.94
N ALA A 26 4.10 -2.30 6.26
CA ALA A 26 5.09 -3.01 7.06
C ALA A 26 4.58 -4.43 7.35
N LEU A 27 5.36 -5.44 6.95
CA LEU A 27 5.10 -6.86 7.19
C LEU A 27 5.79 -7.31 8.49
N VAL A 28 5.53 -6.58 9.57
CA VAL A 28 6.12 -6.82 10.90
C VAL A 28 5.20 -7.60 11.84
N ALA A 29 3.94 -7.75 11.44
CA ALA A 29 2.95 -8.53 12.16
C ALA A 29 3.09 -10.03 11.85
N GLU A 30 2.31 -10.88 12.53
CA GLU A 30 2.30 -12.31 12.26
C GLU A 30 1.90 -12.62 10.81
N SER A 31 2.41 -13.74 10.29
CA SER A 31 2.22 -14.10 8.87
C SER A 31 0.74 -14.24 8.49
N ALA A 32 -0.08 -14.80 9.38
CA ALA A 32 -1.52 -14.93 9.18
C ALA A 32 -2.22 -13.57 9.08
N GLU A 33 -1.85 -12.60 9.93
CA GLU A 33 -2.42 -11.25 9.87
C GLU A 33 -2.02 -10.50 8.60
N CYS A 34 -0.78 -10.72 8.13
CA CYS A 34 -0.29 -10.18 6.87
C CYS A 34 -1.04 -10.77 5.67
N LEU A 35 -1.32 -12.08 5.69
CA LEU A 35 -2.06 -12.77 4.64
C LEU A 35 -3.50 -12.26 4.53
N GLU A 36 -4.21 -12.13 5.66
CA GLU A 36 -5.55 -11.56 5.70
C GLU A 36 -5.58 -10.13 5.15
N ALA A 37 -4.60 -9.31 5.52
CA ALA A 37 -4.48 -7.96 4.99
C ALA A 37 -4.30 -7.93 3.46
N ALA A 38 -3.49 -8.83 2.92
CA ALA A 38 -3.29 -8.97 1.47
C ALA A 38 -4.59 -9.38 0.76
N HIS A 39 -5.34 -10.33 1.32
CA HIS A 39 -6.64 -10.74 0.78
C HIS A 39 -7.65 -9.59 0.75
N ARG A 40 -7.75 -8.79 1.81
CA ARG A 40 -8.62 -7.59 1.82
C ARG A 40 -8.26 -6.59 0.74
N ILE A 41 -6.96 -6.34 0.53
CA ILE A 41 -6.49 -5.43 -0.54
C ILE A 41 -6.88 -5.97 -1.91
N LYS A 42 -6.66 -7.25 -2.17
CA LYS A 42 -7.07 -7.90 -3.43
C LYS A 42 -8.57 -7.77 -3.67
N ALA A 43 -9.40 -8.05 -2.66
CA ALA A 43 -10.85 -7.94 -2.76
C ALA A 43 -11.30 -6.50 -3.08
N PHE A 44 -10.72 -5.51 -2.41
CA PHE A 44 -10.98 -4.09 -2.69
C PHE A 44 -10.61 -3.69 -4.13
N MET A 45 -9.49 -4.20 -4.65
CA MET A 45 -9.08 -3.90 -6.03
C MET A 45 -9.97 -4.58 -7.07
N ALA A 46 -10.42 -5.82 -6.82
CA ALA A 46 -11.30 -6.54 -7.73
C ALA A 46 -12.70 -5.89 -7.86
N GLY A 47 -13.21 -5.30 -6.77
CA GLY A 47 -14.51 -4.61 -6.76
C GLY A 47 -14.52 -3.21 -7.39
N ARG A 48 -13.39 -2.70 -7.90
CA ARG A 48 -13.25 -1.36 -8.51
C ARG A 48 -13.22 -1.39 -10.05
N THR A 49 -13.74 -2.46 -10.66
CA THR A 49 -13.84 -2.60 -12.11
C THR A 49 -15.01 -1.79 -12.66
#